data_AF-A0A3D2J2Y3-F1
#
_entry.id   AF-A0A3D2J2Y3-F1
#
_cell.length_a   1.000
_cell.length_b   1.000
_cell.length_c   1.000
_cell.angle_alpha   90.00
_cell.angle_beta   90.00
_cell.angle_gamma   90.00
#
_symmetry.space_group_name_H-M   'P 1'
#
loop_
_entity.id
_entity.type
_entity.pdbx_description
1 polymer ?
#
loop_
_entity_poly.entity_id
_entity_poly.type
_entity_poly.pdbx_seq_one_letter_code
_entity_poly.pdbx_strand_id
1 'polypeptide(L)'
;GTCTLTSCTGTHISGISVDSQGHIWFTDSLSQRVGYLIPSSGQVIARTLKTTNAHPYDGLAIDSNNRVWFTDQFGLMLNLWPAGTLK
;
A
#
# COMPACT_ATOMS: atom_id res chain seq x y z
N GLY A 1 -6.02 11.31 11.70
CA GLY A 1 -5.32 10.72 12.85
C GLY A 1 -4.09 11.55 13.15
N THR A 2 -3.78 11.75 14.42
CA THR A 2 -2.50 12.32 14.86
C THR A 2 -1.47 11.19 14.90
N CYS A 3 -0.32 11.38 14.25
CA CYS A 3 0.78 10.43 14.36
C CYS A 3 1.85 11.02 15.30
N THR A 4 2.29 10.22 16.27
CA THR A 4 3.48 10.52 17.08
C THR A 4 4.64 9.65 16.61
N LEU A 5 5.86 9.97 17.03
CA LEU A 5 7.07 9.21 16.67
C LEU A 5 7.03 7.72 17.09
N THR A 6 6.08 7.31 17.93
CA THR A 6 5.98 5.94 18.47
C THR A 6 4.69 5.20 18.09
N SER A 7 3.64 5.92 17.67
CA SER A 7 2.41 5.29 17.21
C SER A 7 1.64 6.22 16.27
N CYS A 8 1.26 5.71 15.11
CA CYS A 8 0.11 6.27 14.41
C CYS A 8 -1.13 5.49 14.89
N THR A 9 -2.15 6.19 15.40
CA THR A 9 -3.46 5.56 15.70
C THR A 9 -4.32 5.58 14.44
N GLY A 10 -5.13 4.54 14.24
CA GLY A 10 -6.02 4.43 13.06
C GLY A 10 -5.33 4.01 11.77
N THR A 11 -4.17 3.34 11.87
CA THR A 11 -3.48 2.67 10.76
C THR A 11 -3.37 1.19 11.07
N HIS A 12 -3.27 0.36 10.02
CA HIS A 12 -2.88 -1.03 10.14
C HIS A 12 -2.01 -1.39 8.95
N ILE A 13 -0.72 -1.09 9.10
CA ILE A 13 0.32 -1.40 8.11
C ILE A 13 0.66 -2.88 8.23
N SER A 14 0.51 -3.65 7.15
CA SER A 14 0.65 -5.11 7.23
C SER A 14 1.40 -5.77 6.08
N GLY A 15 1.22 -5.29 4.84
CA GLY A 15 2.01 -5.76 3.68
C GLY A 15 3.31 -4.97 3.51
N ILE A 16 4.38 -5.64 3.08
CA ILE A 16 5.68 -5.02 2.75
C ILE A 16 6.37 -5.72 1.58
N SER A 17 6.99 -4.96 0.68
CA SER A 17 7.88 -5.47 -0.37
C SER A 17 8.83 -4.38 -0.87
N VAL A 18 9.85 -4.75 -1.65
CA VAL A 18 10.86 -3.82 -2.18
C VAL A 18 10.88 -3.92 -3.70
N ASP A 19 10.77 -2.77 -4.38
CA ASP A 19 10.87 -2.73 -5.85
C ASP A 19 12.33 -2.68 -6.34
N SER A 20 12.54 -2.78 -7.66
CA SER A 20 13.90 -2.74 -8.23
C SER A 20 14.59 -1.38 -8.11
N GLN A 21 13.87 -0.32 -7.71
CA GLN A 21 14.43 1.01 -7.41
C GLN A 21 14.79 1.16 -5.92
N GLY A 22 14.51 0.14 -5.09
CA GLY A 22 14.76 0.16 -3.66
C GLY A 22 13.69 0.90 -2.85
N HIS A 23 12.52 1.20 -3.44
CA HIS A 23 11.41 1.74 -2.67
C HIS A 23 10.76 0.63 -1.82
N ILE A 24 10.43 0.98 -0.58
CA ILE A 24 9.78 0.06 0.35
C ILE A 24 8.28 0.27 0.28
N TRP A 25 7.59 -0.62 -0.41
CA TRP A 25 6.15 -0.62 -0.59
C TRP A 25 5.42 -1.17 0.63
N PHE A 26 4.25 -0.63 0.91
CA PHE A 26 3.40 -1.07 2.01
C PHE A 26 1.90 -0.93 1.72
N THR A 27 1.10 -1.74 2.41
CA THR A 27 -0.36 -1.58 2.53
C THR A 27 -0.70 -1.07 3.92
N ASP A 28 -1.66 -0.15 4.02
CA ASP A 28 -2.23 0.35 5.27
C ASP A 28 -3.75 0.22 5.21
N SER A 29 -4.26 -0.86 5.80
CA SER A 29 -5.64 -1.30 5.62
C SER A 29 -6.66 -0.40 6.30
N LEU A 30 -6.44 0.00 7.57
CA LEU A 30 -7.36 0.90 8.28
C LEU A 30 -7.36 2.33 7.74
N SER A 31 -6.23 2.79 7.16
CA SER A 31 -6.20 4.07 6.44
C SER A 31 -6.63 3.97 4.97
N GLN A 32 -6.94 2.76 4.48
CA GLN A 32 -7.34 2.48 3.10
C GLN A 32 -6.30 2.94 2.07
N ARG A 33 -5.01 2.74 2.39
CA ARG A 33 -3.88 3.27 1.60
C ARG A 33 -2.96 2.18 1.11
N VAL A 34 -2.32 2.48 -0.01
CA VAL A 34 -1.13 1.79 -0.51
C VAL A 34 -0.10 2.84 -0.87
N GLY A 35 1.16 2.58 -0.60
CA GLY A 35 2.23 3.54 -0.82
C GLY A 35 3.61 2.94 -0.72
N TYR A 36 4.61 3.80 -0.78
CA TYR A 36 6.01 3.42 -0.60
C TYR A 36 6.80 4.51 0.12
N LEU A 37 7.88 4.07 0.77
CA LEU A 37 8.92 4.89 1.37
C LEU A 37 10.13 4.92 0.44
N ILE A 38 10.74 6.10 0.27
CA ILE A 38 12.06 6.26 -0.35
C ILE A 38 13.11 6.29 0.78
N PRO A 39 13.94 5.24 0.97
CA PRO A 39 14.82 5.15 2.13
C PRO A 39 15.85 6.28 2.25
N SER A 40 16.34 6.79 1.12
CA SER A 40 17.38 7.83 1.08
C SER A 40 16.89 9.18 1.59
N SER A 41 15.61 9.50 1.40
CA SER A 41 15.01 10.78 1.81
C SER A 41 14.07 10.65 3.00
N GLY A 42 13.64 9.43 3.33
CA GLY A 42 12.56 9.19 4.30
C GLY A 42 11.17 9.61 3.80
N GLN A 43 11.04 9.99 2.53
CA GLN A 43 9.78 10.47 1.98
C GLN A 43 8.80 9.31 1.79
N VAL A 44 7.56 9.49 2.25
CA VAL A 44 6.46 8.55 2.05
C VAL A 44 5.52 9.11 0.98
N ILE A 45 5.20 8.27 -0.01
CA ILE A 45 4.23 8.57 -1.07
C ILE A 45 3.14 7.51 -0.99
N ALA A 46 1.90 7.91 -0.73
CA ALA A 46 0.77 6.99 -0.59
C ALA A 46 -0.49 7.55 -1.25
N ARG A 47 -1.35 6.65 -1.75
CA ARG A 47 -2.70 6.98 -2.23
C ARG A 47 -3.76 6.32 -1.36
N THR A 48 -4.83 7.05 -1.09
CA THR A 48 -6.08 6.44 -0.59
C THR A 48 -6.79 5.74 -1.74
N LEU A 49 -7.25 4.52 -1.51
CA LEU A 49 -8.04 3.76 -2.47
C LEU A 49 -9.45 4.37 -2.57
N LYS A 50 -10.04 4.32 -3.77
CA LYS A 50 -11.38 4.88 -4.03
C LYS A 50 -12.50 3.85 -3.86
N THR A 51 -12.15 2.57 -3.70
CA THR A 51 -13.12 1.50 -3.48
C THR A 51 -13.85 1.72 -2.17
N THR A 52 -15.17 1.54 -2.16
CA THR A 52 -15.95 1.59 -0.93
C THR A 52 -15.47 0.50 0.01
N ASN A 53 -15.18 0.87 1.26
CA ASN A 53 -14.69 -0.04 2.29
C ASN A 53 -13.38 -0.76 1.91
N ALA A 54 -12.49 -0.09 1.16
CA ALA A 54 -11.22 -0.66 0.73
C ALA A 54 -10.41 -1.14 1.94
N HIS A 55 -9.93 -2.37 1.90
CA HIS A 55 -9.11 -2.96 2.95
C HIS A 55 -7.94 -3.70 2.29
N PRO A 56 -6.92 -2.95 1.81
CA PRO A 56 -5.75 -3.53 1.19
C PRO A 56 -5.05 -4.42 2.23
N TYR A 57 -5.10 -5.72 2.01
CA TYR A 57 -4.69 -6.72 2.98
C TYR A 57 -3.16 -6.86 3.05
N ASP A 58 -2.71 -7.82 3.84
CA ASP A 58 -1.30 -8.11 4.11
C ASP A 58 -0.55 -8.59 2.84
N GLY A 59 -1.29 -8.98 1.80
CA GLY A 59 -0.73 -9.45 0.54
C GLY A 59 -0.33 -8.32 -0.41
N LEU A 60 0.98 -8.15 -0.62
CA LEU A 60 1.56 -7.30 -1.64
C LEU A 60 2.64 -8.06 -2.42
N ALA A 61 2.62 -7.95 -3.75
CA ALA A 61 3.62 -8.53 -4.64
C ALA A 61 4.06 -7.51 -5.68
N ILE A 62 5.32 -7.55 -6.08
CA ILE A 62 5.88 -6.67 -7.11
C ILE A 62 6.37 -7.57 -8.25
N ASP A 63 5.92 -7.28 -9.47
CA ASP A 63 6.36 -8.04 -10.63
C ASP A 63 7.62 -7.46 -11.28
N SER A 64 8.15 -8.16 -12.29
CA SER A 64 9.36 -7.76 -13.01
C SER A 64 9.25 -6.44 -13.76
N ASN A 65 8.04 -5.89 -13.92
CA ASN A 65 7.78 -4.59 -14.54
C ASN A 65 7.59 -3.49 -13.48
N ASN A 66 7.94 -3.74 -12.21
CA ASN A 66 7.68 -2.86 -11.06
C ASN A 66 6.21 -2.49 -10.87
N ARG A 67 5.29 -3.36 -11.29
CA ARG A 67 3.88 -3.18 -10.97
C ARG A 67 3.58 -3.85 -9.63
N VAL A 68 2.83 -3.15 -8.79
CA VAL A 68 2.55 -3.59 -7.42
C VAL A 68 1.13 -4.12 -7.36
N TRP A 69 1.01 -5.38 -7.02
CA TRP A 69 -0.23 -6.14 -6.92
C TRP A 69 -0.60 -6.28 -5.47
N PHE A 70 -1.87 -6.07 -5.14
CA PHE A 70 -2.36 -6.24 -3.79
C PHE A 70 -3.83 -6.62 -3.79
N THR A 71 -4.22 -7.43 -2.80
CA THR A 71 -5.61 -7.83 -2.61
C THR A 71 -6.34 -6.79 -1.77
N ASP A 72 -7.55 -6.41 -2.20
CA ASP A 72 -8.49 -5.65 -1.38
C ASP A 72 -9.50 -6.62 -0.76
N GLN A 73 -9.32 -6.91 0.53
CA GLN A 73 -10.05 -7.98 1.23
C GLN A 73 -11.55 -7.75 1.24
N PHE A 74 -11.99 -6.52 1.50
CA PHE A 74 -13.41 -6.19 1.59
C PHE A 74 -13.97 -5.69 0.26
N GLY A 75 -13.12 -5.19 -0.63
CA GLY A 75 -13.47 -4.91 -2.02
C GLY A 75 -13.60 -6.15 -2.91
N LEU A 76 -13.17 -7.32 -2.44
CA LEU A 76 -13.19 -8.60 -3.16
C LEU A 76 -12.51 -8.53 -4.55
N MET A 77 -11.38 -7.84 -4.63
CA MET A 77 -10.71 -7.57 -5.90
C MET A 77 -9.19 -7.61 -5.79
N LEU A 78 -8.54 -7.90 -6.91
CA LEU A 78 -7.09 -7.74 -7.10
C LEU A 78 -6.83 -6.36 -7.72
N ASN A 79 -5.97 -5.58 -7.09
CA ASN A 79 -5.62 -4.23 -7.54
C ASN A 79 -4.16 -4.15 -8.00
N LEU A 80 -3.89 -3.13 -8.81
CA LEU A 80 -2.58 -2.80 -9.34
C LEU A 80 -2.17 -1.35 -9.04
N TRP A 81 -0.88 -1.14 -8.80
CA TRP A 81 -0.21 0.15 -8.89
C TRP A 81 0.90 0.13 -9.95
N PRO A 82 1.04 1.19 -10.79
CA PRO A 82 0.11 2.32 -10.94
C PRO A 82 -1.27 1.84 -11.41
N ALA A 83 -2.30 2.68 -11.23
CA ALA A 83 -3.69 2.23 -11.35
C ALA A 83 -3.96 1.54 -12.70
N GLY A 84 -4.32 0.26 -12.61
CA GLY A 84 -4.91 -0.55 -13.67
C GLY A 84 -5.85 -1.54 -13.00
N THR A 85 -7.12 -1.60 -13.40
CA THR A 85 -8.03 -2.62 -12.88
C THR A 85 -7.93 -3.83 -13.78
N LEU A 86 -7.43 -4.95 -13.27
CA LEU A 86 -7.60 -6.23 -13.92
C LEU A 86 -8.85 -6.86 -13.32
N LYS A 87 -9.86 -7.05 -14.16
CA LYS A 87 -11.10 -7.75 -13.80
C LYS A 87 -10.88 -9.25 -13.78
#